data_AF-A0A7V4M5T7-F1
#
_entry.id   AF-A0A7V4M5T7-F1
#
_cell.length_a   1.000
_cell.length_b   1.000
_cell.length_c   1.000
_cell.angle_alpha   90.00
_cell.angle_beta   90.00
_cell.angle_gamma   90.00
#
_symmetry.space_group_name_H-M   'P 1'
#
loop_
_entity.id
_entity.type
_entity.pdbx_description
1 polymer ?
#
loop_
_entity_poly.entity_id
_entity_poly.type
_entity_poly.pdbx_seq_one_letter_code
_entity_poly.pdbx_strand_id
1 'polypeptide(L)'
;MPATSATAPKPVHKHPCPPAFHRLRFLSVIGGFLDGQTFEFADGLNCLIGARGTGKTTALEFIRYALDMLPDREEDPAERRRIESLVQENLDGGRIQVGIETKDGLVYIVSRSWGEEPIVLDADRQPTDVTLRRGAIFRADIYSQNQIERIADQAPSQLDLIDNFESQRLQELELELQQMHAALESNASQILPLTSQMAALGEELST
;
A
#
# COMPACT_ATOMS: atom_id res chain seq x y z
N MET A 1 5.61 24.45 58.98
CA MET A 1 5.13 23.72 57.80
C MET A 1 5.18 24.69 56.62
N PRO A 2 6.11 24.57 55.66
CA PRO A 2 6.13 25.42 54.49
C PRO A 2 5.31 24.81 53.36
N ALA A 3 4.58 25.66 52.65
CA ALA A 3 3.74 25.32 51.50
C ALA A 3 4.60 24.97 50.28
N THR A 4 4.36 23.80 49.69
CA THR A 4 5.00 23.34 48.46
C THR A 4 4.37 24.07 47.27
N SER A 5 5.12 24.98 46.64
CA SER A 5 4.73 25.63 45.39
C SER A 5 4.75 24.62 44.25
N ALA A 6 3.58 24.33 43.67
CA ALA A 6 3.46 23.51 42.47
C ALA A 6 3.97 24.29 41.25
N THR A 7 5.11 23.86 40.71
CA THR A 7 5.66 24.40 39.46
C THR A 7 4.81 23.93 38.29
N ALA A 8 4.17 24.86 37.59
CA ALA A 8 3.42 24.59 36.36
C ALA A 8 4.36 24.02 35.27
N PRO A 9 3.91 23.03 34.47
CA PRO A 9 4.72 22.49 33.38
C PRO A 9 4.89 23.54 32.28
N LYS A 10 6.14 23.80 31.88
CA LYS A 10 6.47 24.70 30.76
C LYS A 10 5.92 24.16 29.44
N PRO A 11 5.39 25.01 28.55
CA PRO A 11 4.92 24.58 27.24
C PRO A 11 6.11 24.14 26.38
N VAL A 12 6.08 22.88 25.94
CA VAL A 12 7.04 22.36 24.96
C VAL A 12 6.61 22.90 23.59
N HIS A 13 7.32 23.91 23.10
CA HIS A 13 7.22 24.33 21.71
C HIS A 13 7.71 23.19 20.80
N LYS A 14 6.79 22.36 20.30
CA LYS A 14 7.07 21.46 19.18
C LYS A 14 7.20 22.31 17.92
N HIS A 15 8.42 22.55 17.47
CA HIS A 15 8.63 22.89 16.06
C HIS A 15 8.08 21.73 15.21
N PRO A 16 7.31 22.00 14.14
CA PRO A 16 6.89 20.95 13.23
C PRO A 16 8.13 20.49 12.47
N CYS A 17 8.77 19.44 12.97
CA CYS A 17 9.69 18.64 12.18
C CYS A 17 8.81 17.86 11.19
N PRO A 18 9.10 17.89 9.87
CA PRO A 18 8.41 17.04 8.92
C PRO A 18 8.44 15.59 9.41
N PRO A 19 7.31 14.86 9.36
CA PRO A 19 7.25 13.51 9.87
C PRO A 19 8.23 12.62 9.09
N ALA A 20 9.18 11.96 9.75
CA ALA A 20 10.16 11.11 9.05
C ALA A 20 9.54 9.89 8.32
N PHE A 21 8.24 9.64 8.50
CA PHE A 21 7.50 8.49 7.98
C PHE A 21 6.02 8.85 7.73
N HIS A 22 5.36 8.08 6.87
CA HIS A 22 3.93 8.18 6.59
C HIS A 22 3.08 7.79 7.82
N ARG A 23 1.97 8.48 8.07
CA ARG A 23 1.11 8.24 9.25
C ARG A 23 -0.36 8.06 8.89
N LEU A 24 -1.00 7.08 9.52
CA LEU A 24 -2.46 7.03 9.63
C LEU A 24 -2.88 7.95 10.77
N ARG A 25 -3.80 8.87 10.50
CA ARG A 25 -4.34 9.80 11.50
C ARG A 25 -5.66 9.32 12.08
N PHE A 26 -6.58 8.91 11.20
CA PHE A 26 -7.87 8.39 11.65
C PHE A 26 -8.51 7.45 10.64
N LEU A 27 -9.46 6.63 11.11
CA LEU A 27 -10.44 5.92 10.32
C LEU A 27 -11.82 6.36 10.78
N SER A 28 -12.65 6.89 9.89
CA SER A 28 -14.06 7.21 10.14
C SER A 28 -14.94 6.39 9.21
N VAL A 29 -16.01 5.81 9.74
CA VAL A 29 -16.96 5.01 8.97
C VAL A 29 -18.34 5.66 9.07
N ILE A 30 -18.99 5.82 7.92
CA ILE A 30 -20.32 6.42 7.78
C ILE A 30 -21.20 5.38 7.10
N GLY A 31 -22.20 4.87 7.81
CA GLY A 31 -23.04 3.74 7.39
C GLY A 31 -22.45 2.37 7.69
N GLY A 32 -23.28 1.33 7.55
CA GLY A 32 -22.90 -0.06 7.76
C GLY A 32 -22.68 -0.46 9.22
N PHE A 33 -21.88 -1.51 9.44
CA PHE A 33 -21.67 -2.16 10.74
C PHE A 33 -20.96 -1.27 11.77
N LEU A 34 -20.03 -0.43 11.33
CA LEU A 34 -19.27 0.49 12.19
C LEU A 34 -19.76 1.94 12.07
N ASP A 35 -21.03 2.15 11.75
CA ASP A 35 -21.58 3.49 11.54
C ASP A 35 -21.30 4.43 12.73
N GLY A 36 -20.89 5.66 12.40
CA GLY A 36 -20.55 6.72 13.35
C GLY A 36 -19.24 6.50 14.12
N GLN A 37 -18.53 5.39 13.90
CA GLN A 37 -17.26 5.13 14.57
C GLN A 37 -16.13 5.94 13.93
N THR A 38 -15.36 6.61 14.78
CA THR A 38 -14.09 7.27 14.41
C THR A 38 -12.99 6.75 15.33
N PHE A 39 -11.96 6.18 14.72
CA PHE A 39 -10.75 5.72 15.39
C PHE A 39 -9.64 6.71 15.11
N GLU A 40 -9.15 7.40 16.14
CA GLU A 40 -7.95 8.25 16.04
C GLU A 40 -6.72 7.41 16.35
N PHE A 41 -5.69 7.53 15.50
CA PHE A 41 -4.44 6.79 15.64
C PHE A 41 -3.34 7.72 16.15
N ALA A 42 -2.59 7.24 17.14
CA ALA A 42 -1.36 7.88 17.59
C ALA A 42 -0.19 7.51 16.67
N ASP A 43 0.89 8.29 16.70
CA ASP A 43 2.09 8.08 15.87
C ASP A 43 2.83 6.76 16.13
N GLY A 44 2.52 6.06 17.22
CA GLY A 44 3.20 4.84 17.65
C GLY A 44 2.33 3.59 17.54
N LEU A 45 2.39 2.76 18.57
CA LEU A 45 1.61 1.53 18.63
C LEU A 45 0.15 1.83 19.01
N ASN A 46 -0.77 1.42 18.14
CA ASN A 46 -2.21 1.45 18.39
C ASN A 46 -2.72 0.01 18.51
N CYS A 47 -3.44 -0.28 19.59
CA CYS A 47 -3.98 -1.62 19.84
C CYS A 47 -5.51 -1.58 19.82
N LEU A 48 -6.14 -2.16 18.80
CA LEU A 48 -7.59 -2.37 18.77
C LEU A 48 -7.94 -3.67 19.51
N ILE A 49 -8.61 -3.56 20.67
CA ILE A 49 -8.95 -4.70 21.54
C ILE A 49 -10.47 -4.79 21.71
N GLY A 50 -11.00 -6.01 21.71
CA GLY A 50 -12.43 -6.27 21.91
C GLY A 50 -12.77 -7.75 21.76
N ALA A 51 -13.99 -8.14 22.07
CA ALA A 51 -14.47 -9.51 21.90
C ALA A 51 -14.51 -9.95 20.42
N ARG A 52 -14.69 -11.24 20.14
CA ARG A 52 -14.89 -11.71 18.76
C ARG A 52 -16.14 -11.04 18.16
N GLY A 53 -16.03 -10.61 16.91
CA GLY A 53 -17.15 -9.96 16.19
C GLY A 53 -17.31 -8.46 16.44
N THR A 54 -16.44 -7.81 17.24
CA THR A 54 -16.52 -6.35 17.48
C THR A 54 -15.97 -5.48 16.34
N GLY A 55 -15.70 -6.04 15.16
CA GLY A 55 -15.24 -5.27 14.00
C GLY A 55 -13.75 -4.90 13.95
N LYS A 56 -12.88 -5.51 14.78
CA LYS A 56 -11.42 -5.23 14.75
C LYS A 56 -10.80 -5.50 13.37
N THR A 57 -11.03 -6.70 12.84
CA THR A 57 -10.56 -7.07 11.51
C THR A 57 -11.23 -6.21 10.45
N THR A 58 -12.52 -5.90 10.62
CA THR A 58 -13.26 -5.00 9.72
C THR A 58 -12.62 -3.62 9.63
N ALA A 59 -12.20 -3.03 10.74
CA ALA A 59 -11.50 -1.74 10.74
C ALA A 59 -10.18 -1.80 9.95
N LEU A 60 -9.39 -2.88 10.12
CA LEU A 60 -8.15 -3.08 9.36
C LEU A 60 -8.42 -3.22 7.85
N GLU A 61 -9.39 -4.05 7.48
CA GLU A 61 -9.73 -4.26 6.07
C GLU A 61 -10.40 -3.04 5.43
N PHE A 62 -11.09 -2.20 6.20
CA PHE A 62 -11.59 -0.90 5.72
C PHE A 62 -10.44 0.04 5.39
N ILE A 63 -9.38 0.09 6.21
CA ILE A 63 -8.18 0.87 5.89
C ILE A 63 -7.54 0.34 4.60
N ARG A 64 -7.37 -0.99 4.50
CA ARG A 64 -6.83 -1.63 3.29
C ARG A 64 -7.63 -1.27 2.04
N TYR A 65 -8.95 -1.38 2.12
CA TYR A 65 -9.85 -1.07 1.02
C TYR A 65 -9.82 0.42 0.66
N ALA A 66 -9.89 1.32 1.63
CA ALA A 66 -9.88 2.76 1.38
C ALA A 66 -8.58 3.21 0.69
N LEU A 67 -7.42 2.66 1.10
CA LEU A 67 -6.12 2.97 0.53
C LEU A 67 -5.82 2.26 -0.81
N ASP A 68 -6.77 1.47 -1.33
CA ASP A 68 -6.60 0.67 -2.55
C ASP A 68 -5.43 -0.32 -2.49
N MET A 69 -5.23 -0.94 -1.32
CA MET A 69 -4.15 -1.89 -1.03
C MET A 69 -4.64 -3.34 -0.94
N LEU A 70 -5.60 -3.68 -1.81
CA LEU A 70 -6.08 -5.05 -1.94
C LEU A 70 -5.00 -5.94 -2.55
N PRO A 71 -4.96 -7.24 -2.20
CA PRO A 71 -4.07 -8.20 -2.87
C PRO A 71 -4.25 -8.18 -4.39
N ASP A 72 -3.17 -8.46 -5.10
CA ASP A 72 -3.22 -8.54 -6.56
C ASP A 72 -4.14 -9.67 -7.01
N ARG A 73 -4.94 -9.38 -8.05
CA ARG A 73 -5.98 -10.30 -8.55
C ARG A 73 -5.40 -11.59 -9.11
N GLU A 74 -4.20 -11.52 -9.64
CA GLU A 74 -3.51 -12.67 -10.25
C GLU A 74 -2.79 -13.52 -9.21
N GLU A 75 -2.24 -12.88 -8.17
CA GLU A 75 -1.47 -13.55 -7.11
C GLU A 75 -2.37 -14.22 -6.07
N ASP A 76 -3.39 -13.50 -5.56
CA ASP A 76 -4.27 -14.01 -4.49
C ASP A 76 -5.75 -13.62 -4.71
N PRO A 77 -6.41 -14.18 -5.74
CA PRO A 77 -7.80 -13.88 -6.04
C PRO A 77 -8.77 -14.30 -4.92
N ALA A 78 -8.42 -15.31 -4.13
CA ALA A 78 -9.27 -15.83 -3.07
C ALA A 78 -9.29 -14.88 -1.87
N GLU A 79 -8.12 -14.44 -1.40
CA GLU A 79 -8.03 -13.48 -0.30
C GLU A 79 -8.62 -12.13 -0.70
N ARG A 80 -8.36 -11.67 -1.94
CA ARG A 80 -8.99 -10.44 -2.43
C ARG A 80 -10.51 -10.51 -2.38
N ARG A 81 -11.12 -11.59 -2.89
CA ARG A 81 -12.58 -11.77 -2.84
C ARG A 81 -13.11 -11.81 -1.41
N ARG A 82 -12.39 -12.46 -0.49
CA ARG A 82 -12.75 -12.50 0.93
C ARG A 82 -12.78 -11.09 1.53
N ILE A 83 -11.76 -10.28 1.26
CA ILE A 83 -11.70 -8.90 1.76
C ILE A 83 -12.81 -8.06 1.12
N GLU A 84 -13.00 -8.16 -0.19
CA GLU A 84 -14.06 -7.45 -0.93
C GLU A 84 -15.44 -7.82 -0.38
N SER A 85 -15.75 -9.10 -0.17
CA SER A 85 -17.00 -9.56 0.46
C SER A 85 -17.18 -9.02 1.88
N LEU A 86 -16.12 -9.07 2.70
CA LEU A 86 -16.18 -8.53 4.06
C LEU A 86 -16.49 -7.03 4.03
N VAL A 87 -15.83 -6.27 3.15
CA VAL A 87 -16.07 -4.83 3.03
C VAL A 87 -17.49 -4.57 2.55
N GLN A 88 -17.96 -5.28 1.53
CA GLN A 88 -19.30 -5.11 0.99
C GLN A 88 -20.38 -5.35 2.05
N GLU A 89 -20.30 -6.47 2.76
CA GLU A 89 -21.28 -6.87 3.78
C GLU A 89 -21.29 -5.91 4.98
N ASN A 90 -20.13 -5.38 5.36
CA ASN A 90 -20.02 -4.51 6.54
C ASN A 90 -20.21 -3.03 6.22
N LEU A 91 -19.97 -2.58 4.99
CA LEU A 91 -20.11 -1.16 4.63
C LEU A 91 -21.53 -0.83 4.19
N ASP A 92 -22.26 -1.77 3.56
CA ASP A 92 -23.68 -1.67 3.21
C ASP A 92 -24.11 -0.32 2.61
N GLY A 93 -23.41 0.12 1.56
CA GLY A 93 -23.67 1.40 0.88
C GLY A 93 -23.11 2.65 1.60
N GLY A 94 -22.39 2.44 2.70
CA GLY A 94 -21.67 3.47 3.44
C GLY A 94 -20.42 4.01 2.75
N ARG A 95 -19.65 4.77 3.52
CA ARG A 95 -18.43 5.46 3.12
C ARG A 95 -17.37 5.34 4.20
N ILE A 96 -16.15 5.06 3.77
CA ILE A 96 -14.96 5.04 4.62
C ILE A 96 -14.18 6.34 4.37
N GLN A 97 -13.67 6.93 5.44
CA GLN A 97 -12.72 8.02 5.39
C GLN A 97 -11.47 7.66 6.18
N VAL A 98 -10.29 7.74 5.56
CA VAL A 98 -9.00 7.53 6.21
C VAL A 98 -8.19 8.81 6.11
N GLY A 99 -7.83 9.37 7.25
CA GLY A 99 -6.88 10.48 7.32
C GLY A 99 -5.46 9.96 7.23
N ILE A 100 -4.68 10.50 6.30
CA ILE A 100 -3.26 10.16 6.11
C ILE A 100 -2.40 11.41 6.16
N GLU A 101 -1.16 11.24 6.58
CA GLU A 101 -0.11 12.25 6.51
C GLU A 101 1.10 11.64 5.82
N THR A 102 1.62 12.32 4.79
CA THR A 102 2.82 11.87 4.08
C THR A 102 4.07 12.21 4.87
N LYS A 103 5.19 11.57 4.55
CA LYS A 103 6.52 11.90 5.11
C LYS A 103 6.94 13.37 4.89
N ASP A 104 6.35 14.04 3.90
CA ASP A 104 6.61 15.45 3.62
C ASP A 104 5.72 16.39 4.46
N GLY A 105 4.87 15.83 5.33
CA GLY A 105 3.95 16.57 6.22
C GLY A 105 2.64 16.99 5.55
N LEU A 106 2.36 16.51 4.34
CA LEU A 106 1.11 16.80 3.64
C LEU A 106 -0.01 15.93 4.19
N VAL A 107 -1.15 16.54 4.52
CA VAL A 107 -2.30 15.85 5.09
C VAL A 107 -3.37 15.67 4.01
N TYR A 108 -3.86 14.45 3.89
CA TYR A 108 -4.94 14.09 2.96
C TYR A 108 -6.02 13.28 3.67
N ILE A 109 -7.22 13.30 3.11
CA ILE A 109 -8.33 12.45 3.51
C ILE A 109 -8.71 11.58 2.32
N VAL A 110 -8.54 10.28 2.47
CA VAL A 110 -8.96 9.29 1.47
C VAL A 110 -10.39 8.91 1.76
N SER A 111 -11.31 9.18 0.82
CA SER A 111 -12.72 8.81 0.95
C SER A 111 -13.12 7.80 -0.12
N ARG A 112 -13.71 6.68 0.30
CA ARG A 112 -14.13 5.61 -0.61
C ARG A 112 -15.47 5.01 -0.18
N SER A 113 -16.39 4.89 -1.13
CA SER A 113 -17.63 4.11 -0.98
C SER A 113 -17.50 2.77 -1.70
N TRP A 114 -18.38 1.82 -1.38
CA TRP A 114 -18.34 0.50 -2.01
C TRP A 114 -18.51 0.59 -3.53
N GLY A 115 -17.62 -0.06 -4.28
CA GLY A 115 -17.65 -0.12 -5.74
C GLY A 115 -17.16 1.14 -6.44
N GLU A 116 -16.77 2.17 -5.69
CA GLU A 116 -16.21 3.42 -6.22
C GLU A 116 -14.68 3.44 -6.11
N GLU A 117 -14.06 4.29 -6.93
CA GLU A 117 -12.64 4.64 -6.83
C GLU A 117 -12.42 5.54 -5.60
N PRO A 118 -11.27 5.44 -4.91
CA PRO A 118 -10.95 6.31 -3.79
C PRO A 118 -10.74 7.75 -4.27
N ILE A 119 -11.36 8.70 -3.56
CA ILE A 119 -11.21 10.13 -3.78
C ILE A 119 -10.24 10.69 -2.74
N VAL A 120 -9.18 11.37 -3.19
CA VAL A 120 -8.22 12.03 -2.30
C VAL A 120 -8.62 13.48 -2.11
N LEU A 121 -8.90 13.85 -0.87
CA LEU A 121 -9.22 15.21 -0.46
C LEU A 121 -8.03 15.84 0.28
N ASP A 122 -7.87 17.15 0.20
CA ASP A 122 -6.93 17.90 1.02
C ASP A 122 -7.44 18.14 2.46
N ALA A 123 -6.69 18.92 3.23
CA ALA A 123 -7.06 19.29 4.61
C ALA A 123 -8.37 20.10 4.71
N ASP A 124 -8.74 20.83 3.65
CA ASP A 124 -9.96 21.62 3.54
C ASP A 124 -11.12 20.84 2.89
N ARG A 125 -10.94 19.51 2.73
CA ARG A 125 -11.88 18.56 2.13
C ARG A 125 -12.21 18.85 0.66
N GLN A 126 -11.31 19.51 -0.06
CA GLN A 126 -11.45 19.72 -1.49
C GLN A 126 -10.83 18.53 -2.26
N PRO A 127 -11.46 18.06 -3.34
CA PRO A 127 -10.89 17.04 -4.22
C PRO A 127 -9.54 17.48 -4.79
N THR A 128 -8.61 16.54 -4.86
CA THR A 128 -7.28 16.74 -5.44
C THR A 128 -7.09 15.80 -6.64
N ASP A 129 -6.19 16.16 -7.56
CA ASP A 129 -5.80 15.30 -8.69
C ASP A 129 -4.84 14.16 -8.28
N VAL A 130 -4.57 14.03 -6.98
CA VAL A 130 -3.65 13.04 -6.44
C VAL A 130 -4.30 11.67 -6.52
N THR A 131 -3.58 10.70 -7.10
CA THR A 131 -4.01 9.31 -7.17
C THR A 131 -3.27 8.45 -6.15
N LEU A 132 -4.00 7.58 -5.45
CA LEU A 132 -3.44 6.62 -4.48
C LEU A 132 -2.80 5.38 -5.13
N ARG A 133 -2.86 5.26 -6.46
CA ARG A 133 -2.52 4.04 -7.18
C ARG A 133 -1.14 3.53 -6.75
N ARG A 134 -1.10 2.27 -6.28
CA ARG A 134 0.11 1.53 -5.88
C ARG A 134 1.00 2.26 -4.87
N GLY A 135 0.42 3.04 -3.95
CA GLY A 135 1.17 3.65 -2.86
C GLY A 135 2.05 4.84 -3.26
N ALA A 136 1.77 5.48 -4.39
CA ALA A 136 2.56 6.62 -4.90
C ALA A 136 2.69 7.79 -3.90
N ILE A 137 1.66 8.03 -3.09
CA ILE A 137 1.65 9.09 -2.06
C ILE A 137 1.77 8.58 -0.63
N PHE A 138 1.32 7.34 -0.41
CA PHE A 138 1.18 6.76 0.90
C PHE A 138 1.15 5.25 0.74
N ARG A 139 2.15 4.58 1.30
CA ARG A 139 2.23 3.13 1.33
C ARG A 139 2.06 2.66 2.77
N ALA A 140 1.17 1.71 2.98
CA ALA A 140 1.00 1.03 4.24
C ALA A 140 1.17 -0.47 4.03
N ASP A 141 1.97 -1.07 4.91
CA ASP A 141 2.14 -2.51 4.96
C ASP A 141 1.05 -3.08 5.87
N ILE A 142 0.09 -3.77 5.25
CA ILE A 142 -1.07 -4.33 5.93
C ILE A 142 -0.97 -5.85 5.84
N TYR A 143 -0.86 -6.50 7.00
CA TYR A 143 -0.76 -7.95 7.11
C TYR A 143 -2.00 -8.53 7.77
N SER A 144 -2.73 -9.40 7.06
CA SER A 144 -3.85 -10.15 7.66
C SER A 144 -3.33 -11.33 8.48
N GLN A 145 -4.18 -11.90 9.35
CA GLN A 145 -3.78 -13.05 10.18
C GLN A 145 -3.29 -14.24 9.33
N ASN A 146 -4.04 -14.60 8.28
CA ASN A 146 -3.67 -15.67 7.37
C ASN A 146 -2.35 -15.36 6.63
N GLN A 147 -2.10 -14.09 6.30
CA GLN A 147 -0.89 -13.67 5.62
C GLN A 147 0.34 -13.82 6.52
N ILE A 148 0.21 -13.52 7.82
CA ILE A 148 1.31 -13.71 8.79
C ILE A 148 1.68 -15.19 8.91
N GLU A 149 0.68 -16.08 9.00
CA GLU A 149 0.90 -17.53 9.03
C GLU A 149 1.60 -18.01 7.76
N ARG A 150 1.17 -17.52 6.59
CA ARG A 150 1.79 -17.84 5.29
C ARG A 150 3.26 -17.40 5.21
N ILE A 151 3.58 -16.18 5.68
CA ILE A 151 4.96 -15.68 5.73
C ILE A 151 5.82 -16.56 6.65
N ALA A 152 5.28 -17.08 7.74
CA ALA A 152 6.03 -17.95 8.64
C ALA A 152 6.42 -19.28 7.96
N ASP A 153 5.55 -19.83 7.12
CA ASP A 153 5.71 -21.18 6.55
C ASP A 153 6.33 -21.21 5.15
N GLN A 154 6.27 -20.12 4.38
CA GLN A 154 6.64 -20.11 2.96
C GLN A 154 7.83 -19.19 2.67
N ALA A 155 8.95 -19.79 2.24
CA ALA A 155 10.17 -19.06 1.88
C ALA A 155 9.95 -17.96 0.80
N PRO A 156 9.13 -18.16 -0.25
CA PRO A 156 8.81 -17.09 -1.18
C PRO A 156 8.18 -15.86 -0.50
N SER A 157 7.19 -16.08 0.38
CA SER A 157 6.56 -14.97 1.12
C SER A 157 7.50 -14.24 2.09
N GLN A 158 8.55 -14.90 2.56
CA GLN A 158 9.59 -14.25 3.36
C GLN A 158 10.50 -13.36 2.51
N LEU A 159 10.82 -13.79 1.29
CA LEU A 159 11.58 -12.98 0.33
C LEU A 159 10.75 -11.77 -0.09
N ASP A 160 9.47 -11.95 -0.43
CA ASP A 160 8.58 -10.84 -0.79
C ASP A 160 8.51 -9.78 0.33
N LEU A 161 8.51 -10.21 1.60
CA LEU A 161 8.54 -9.30 2.75
C LEU A 161 9.85 -8.47 2.80
N ILE A 162 10.99 -9.08 2.46
CA ILE A 162 12.29 -8.41 2.44
C ILE A 162 12.34 -7.44 1.25
N ASP A 163 11.90 -7.88 0.08
CA ASP A 163 11.87 -7.10 -1.15
C ASP A 163 10.95 -5.88 -1.02
N ASN A 164 9.88 -5.99 -0.20
CA ASN A 164 8.97 -4.89 0.10
C ASN A 164 9.69 -3.63 0.63
N PHE A 165 10.80 -3.78 1.38
CA PHE A 165 11.58 -2.65 1.93
C PHE A 165 12.26 -1.80 0.86
N GLU A 166 12.62 -2.38 -0.29
CA GLU A 166 13.35 -1.72 -1.38
C GLU A 166 12.60 -1.83 -2.71
N SER A 167 11.27 -1.95 -2.65
CA SER A 167 10.43 -2.26 -3.81
C SER A 167 10.60 -1.28 -4.98
N GLN A 168 10.84 0.00 -4.72
CA GLN A 168 11.06 1.00 -5.78
C GLN A 168 12.36 0.71 -6.54
N ARG A 169 13.44 0.44 -5.80
CA ARG A 169 14.73 0.11 -6.39
C ARG A 169 14.68 -1.22 -7.15
N LEU A 170 13.95 -2.20 -6.62
CA LEU A 170 13.73 -3.48 -7.30
C LEU A 170 12.94 -3.30 -8.60
N GLN A 171 11.88 -2.48 -8.59
CA GLN A 171 11.13 -2.15 -9.81
C GLN A 171 12.00 -1.46 -10.88
N GLU A 172 12.87 -0.54 -10.47
CA GLU A 172 13.82 0.12 -11.39
C GLU A 172 14.79 -0.89 -12.02
N LEU A 173 15.35 -1.79 -11.21
CA LEU A 173 16.24 -2.87 -11.67
C LEU A 173 15.53 -3.86 -12.60
N GLU A 174 14.28 -4.21 -12.28
CA GLU A 174 13.50 -5.15 -13.09
C GLU A 174 13.15 -4.57 -14.47
N LEU A 175 12.82 -3.26 -14.51
CA LEU A 175 12.63 -2.56 -15.77
C LEU A 175 13.91 -2.53 -16.61
N GLU A 176 15.07 -2.28 -15.97
CA GLU A 176 16.37 -2.31 -16.64
C GLU A 176 16.67 -3.71 -17.21
N LEU A 177 16.41 -4.77 -16.44
CA LEU A 177 16.58 -6.16 -16.88
C LEU A 177 15.69 -6.47 -18.09
N GLN A 178 14.43 -6.06 -18.07
CA GLN A 178 13.51 -6.27 -19.20
C GLN A 178 14.02 -5.56 -20.46
N GLN A 179 14.51 -4.33 -20.34
CA GLN A 179 15.09 -3.59 -21.46
C GLN A 179 16.34 -4.26 -22.02
N MET A 180 17.24 -4.74 -21.15
CA MET A 180 18.42 -5.49 -21.59
C MET A 180 18.05 -6.80 -22.28
N HIS A 181 17.04 -7.51 -21.76
CA HIS A 181 16.56 -8.75 -22.38
C HIS A 181 16.00 -8.50 -23.78
N ALA A 182 15.15 -7.49 -23.93
CA ALA A 182 14.60 -7.10 -25.24
C ALA A 182 15.70 -6.68 -26.23
N ALA A 183 16.75 -6.00 -25.76
CA ALA A 183 17.91 -5.65 -26.58
C ALA A 183 18.70 -6.89 -27.03
N LEU A 184 18.92 -7.87 -26.15
CA LEU A 184 19.57 -9.13 -26.48
C LEU A 184 18.76 -9.95 -27.50
N GLU A 185 17.44 -10.04 -27.33
CA GLU A 185 16.55 -10.70 -28.29
C GLU A 185 16.58 -10.00 -29.66
N SER A 186 16.56 -8.66 -29.67
CA SER A 186 16.67 -7.89 -30.91
C SER A 186 18.00 -8.17 -31.61
N ASN A 187 19.12 -8.14 -30.90
CA ASN A 187 20.44 -8.46 -31.45
C ASN A 187 20.50 -9.89 -31.98
N ALA A 188 19.97 -10.87 -31.25
CA ALA A 188 19.92 -12.26 -31.68
C ALA A 188 19.11 -12.40 -32.99
N SER A 189 17.98 -11.71 -33.10
CA SER A 189 17.13 -11.71 -34.30
C SER A 189 17.82 -11.13 -35.53
N GLN A 190 18.79 -10.23 -35.35
CA GLN A 190 19.60 -9.65 -36.43
C GLN A 190 20.80 -10.54 -36.81
N ILE A 191 21.47 -11.15 -35.83
CA ILE A 191 22.68 -11.95 -36.04
C ILE A 191 22.35 -13.28 -36.72
N LEU A 192 21.31 -13.98 -36.27
CA LEU A 192 20.92 -15.29 -36.79
C LEU A 192 20.75 -15.34 -38.33
N PRO A 193 19.99 -14.42 -38.98
CA PRO A 193 19.82 -14.42 -40.43
C PRO A 193 21.09 -14.03 -41.18
N LEU A 194 21.94 -13.14 -40.64
CA LEU A 194 23.23 -12.83 -41.26
C LEU A 194 24.16 -14.03 -41.22
N THR A 195 24.15 -14.77 -40.10
CA THR A 195 24.99 -15.96 -39.93
C THR A 195 24.57 -17.08 -40.88
N SER A 196 23.26 -17.26 -41.11
CA SER A 196 22.75 -18.23 -42.08
C SER A 196 23.08 -17.83 -43.53
N GLN A 197 23.00 -16.54 -43.87
CA GLN A 197 23.44 -16.04 -45.18
C GLN A 197 24.93 -16.27 -45.42
N MET A 198 25.77 -16.00 -44.41
CA MET A 198 27.22 -16.26 -44.51
C MET A 198 27.52 -17.75 -44.72
N ALA A 199 26.80 -18.64 -44.03
CA ALA A 199 26.96 -20.09 -44.21
C ALA A 199 26.57 -20.53 -45.62
N ALA A 200 25.44 -20.04 -46.14
CA ALA A 200 24.99 -20.35 -47.51
C ALA A 200 25.97 -19.87 -48.58
N LEU A 201 26.48 -18.63 -48.46
CA LEU A 201 27.50 -18.09 -49.37
C LEU A 201 28.83 -18.87 -49.29
N GLY A 202 29.19 -19.37 -48.10
CA GLY A 202 30.37 -20.20 -47.90
C GLY A 202 30.29 -21.56 -48.60
N GLU A 203 29.11 -22.20 -48.59
CA GLU A 203 28.87 -23.42 -49.35
C GLU A 203 28.98 -23.17 -50.86
N GLU A 204 28.37 -22.10 -51.39
CA GLU A 204 28.43 -21.77 -52.81
C GLU A 204 29.87 -21.57 -53.31
N LEU A 205 30.72 -20.88 -52.55
CA LEU A 205 32.13 -20.63 -52.88
C LEU A 205 33.03 -21.88 -52.78
N SER A 206 32.56 -22.95 -52.14
CA SER A 206 33.30 -24.21 -51.97
C SER A 206 33.03 -25.25 -53.08
N THR A 207 32.12 -24.93 -54.00
CA THR A 207 31.75 -25.73 -55.19
C THR A 207 32.41 -25.18 -56.45
#